data_AF-A0A7W1SNB0-F1
#
_entry.id   AF-A0A7W1SNB0-F1
#
_cell.length_a   1.000
_cell.length_b   1.000
_cell.length_c   1.000
_cell.angle_alpha   90.00
_cell.angle_beta   90.00
_cell.angle_gamma   90.00
#
_symmetry.space_group_name_H-M   'P 1'
#
loop_
_entity.id
_entity.type
_entity.pdbx_description
1 polymer ?
#
loop_
_entity_poly.entity_id
_entity_poly.type
_entity_poly.pdbx_seq_one_letter_code
_entity_poly.pdbx_strand_id
1 'polypeptide(L)'
;PSVLEKLVDFEKEISVIIARNESGEIKAFPVVELEFNPEANLVEYLFAPANIAADIEKTAHEIAVDVAIALDLVGILAVEMFITKDGKLLVNEIAPRPHNSGHHTIEANYTSQYEQHLRAILNLPLGSTKSKTAAVMVNILGEKGFTGDAVYEGLAEVLAIEGIRLHLYGKKTTKPFRKMGHITILDPDLNSAKEKAIRVKNTLKCKAN
;
A
#
# COMPACT_ATOMS: atom_id res chain seq x y z
N PRO A 1 -3.49 27.81 6.24
CA PRO A 1 -4.45 27.35 7.26
C PRO A 1 -3.94 26.03 7.84
N SER A 2 -4.22 25.74 9.12
CA SER A 2 -3.79 24.51 9.79
C SER A 2 -4.93 23.98 10.67
N VAL A 3 -4.95 22.67 10.89
CA VAL A 3 -5.85 22.00 11.85
C VAL A 3 -5.00 21.47 13.00
N LEU A 4 -5.56 21.48 14.21
CA LEU A 4 -4.97 20.86 15.39
C LEU A 4 -5.86 19.70 15.82
N GLU A 5 -5.26 18.53 16.00
CA GLU A 5 -5.93 17.30 16.41
C GLU A 5 -5.19 16.65 17.58
N LYS A 6 -5.87 15.72 18.27
CA LYS A 6 -5.28 14.98 19.38
C LYS A 6 -4.30 13.96 18.83
N LEU A 7 -3.10 13.90 19.41
CA LEU A 7 -2.15 12.82 19.13
C LEU A 7 -2.77 11.46 19.52
N VAL A 8 -2.95 10.60 18.53
CA VAL A 8 -3.53 9.26 18.71
C VAL A 8 -2.45 8.30 19.19
N ASP A 9 -2.70 7.60 20.29
CA ASP A 9 -1.84 6.52 20.77
C ASP A 9 -2.28 5.19 20.13
N PHE A 10 -1.73 4.89 18.95
CA PHE A 10 -2.10 3.73 18.15
C PHE A 10 -1.09 2.59 18.25
N GLU A 11 -1.57 1.38 18.01
CA GLU A 11 -0.78 0.15 17.93
C GLU A 11 -0.36 -0.14 16.49
N LYS A 12 -1.27 0.03 15.53
CA LYS A 12 -1.04 -0.23 14.10
C LYS A 12 -1.67 0.82 13.21
N GLU A 13 -1.06 1.04 12.05
CA GLU A 13 -1.67 1.74 10.94
C GLU A 13 -2.12 0.72 9.89
N ILE A 14 -3.35 0.89 9.40
CA ILE A 14 -3.92 0.03 8.37
C ILE A 14 -4.54 0.85 7.24
N SER A 15 -4.76 0.22 6.10
CA SER A 15 -5.46 0.84 4.98
C SER A 15 -6.43 -0.15 4.34
N VAL A 16 -7.57 0.37 3.89
CA VAL A 16 -8.52 -0.35 3.04
C VAL A 16 -8.65 0.40 1.73
N ILE A 17 -8.42 -0.31 0.63
CA ILE A 17 -8.78 0.18 -0.71
C ILE A 17 -10.20 -0.27 -1.02
N ILE A 18 -11.05 0.66 -1.42
CA ILE A 18 -12.44 0.39 -1.77
C ILE A 18 -12.80 1.06 -3.10
N ALA A 19 -13.55 0.35 -3.93
CA ALA A 19 -14.10 0.87 -5.19
C ALA A 19 -15.62 0.86 -5.16
N ARG A 20 -16.22 1.89 -5.75
CA ARG A 20 -17.67 2.01 -5.99
C ARG A 20 -17.91 2.52 -7.40
N ASN A 21 -18.82 1.89 -8.15
CA ASN A 21 -19.24 2.37 -9.47
C ASN A 21 -20.55 3.17 -9.40
N GLU A 22 -20.94 3.81 -10.51
CA GLU A 22 -22.15 4.64 -10.60
C GLU A 22 -23.43 3.83 -10.36
N SER A 23 -23.43 2.54 -10.72
CA SER A 23 -24.52 1.60 -10.38
C SER A 23 -24.57 1.20 -8.90
N GLY A 24 -23.64 1.68 -8.07
CA GLY A 24 -23.59 1.42 -6.64
C GLY A 24 -22.96 0.07 -6.25
N GLU A 25 -22.36 -0.67 -7.19
CA GLU A 25 -21.58 -1.86 -6.86
C GLU A 25 -20.35 -1.44 -6.05
N ILE A 26 -20.10 -2.13 -4.93
CA ILE A 26 -18.97 -1.87 -4.05
C ILE A 26 -18.11 -3.11 -3.91
N LYS A 27 -16.78 -2.95 -3.98
CA LYS A 27 -15.80 -3.99 -3.65
C LYS A 27 -14.65 -3.38 -2.83
N ALA A 28 -14.35 -4.01 -1.70
CA ALA A 28 -13.19 -3.67 -0.88
C ALA A 28 -12.07 -4.71 -1.03
N PHE A 29 -10.83 -4.26 -1.03
CA PHE A 29 -9.64 -5.09 -0.94
C PHE A 29 -9.34 -5.47 0.51
N PRO A 30 -8.74 -6.64 0.78
CA PRO A 30 -8.33 -7.04 2.12
C PRO A 30 -7.53 -5.95 2.82
N VAL A 31 -7.68 -5.85 4.14
CA VAL A 31 -6.97 -4.86 4.95
C VAL A 31 -5.47 -5.12 4.88
N VAL A 32 -4.71 -4.03 4.75
CA VAL A 32 -3.24 -4.07 4.78
C VAL A 32 -2.70 -3.27 5.96
N GLU A 33 -1.56 -3.71 6.47
CA GLU A 33 -0.84 -3.05 7.57
C GLU A 33 0.30 -2.21 7.00
N LEU A 34 0.48 -1.01 7.53
CA LEU A 34 1.47 -0.03 7.10
C LEU A 34 2.50 0.19 8.21
N GLU A 35 3.77 0.00 7.90
CA GLU A 35 4.87 0.41 8.78
C GLU A 35 5.58 1.61 8.17
N PHE A 36 5.76 2.67 8.94
CA PHE A 36 6.36 3.92 8.50
C PHE A 36 7.81 4.04 8.94
N ASN A 37 8.64 4.60 8.06
CA ASN A 37 10.01 4.96 8.38
C ASN A 37 10.00 6.12 9.41
N PRO A 38 10.66 5.97 10.57
CA PRO A 38 10.61 6.95 11.65
C PRO A 38 11.34 8.27 11.35
N GLU A 39 12.25 8.30 10.37
CA GLU A 39 12.96 9.52 9.97
C GLU A 39 12.23 10.26 8.85
N ALA A 40 11.72 9.55 7.85
CA ALA A 40 11.14 10.14 6.65
C ALA A 40 9.62 10.32 6.70
N ASN A 41 8.94 9.71 7.67
CA ASN A 41 7.48 9.64 7.75
C ASN A 41 6.84 9.14 6.44
N LEU A 42 7.40 8.06 5.89
CA LEU A 42 6.97 7.43 4.64
C LEU A 42 6.71 5.95 4.91
N VAL A 43 5.66 5.39 4.29
CA VAL A 43 5.43 3.94 4.28
C VAL A 43 6.70 3.23 3.81
N GLU A 44 7.25 2.42 4.70
CA GLU A 44 8.47 1.66 4.51
C GLU A 44 8.15 0.23 4.08
N TYR A 45 7.24 -0.40 4.83
CA TYR A 45 6.67 -1.70 4.51
C TYR A 45 5.16 -1.63 4.46
N LEU A 46 4.61 -2.48 3.62
CA LEU A 46 3.20 -2.80 3.65
C LEU A 46 3.05 -4.31 3.68
N PHE A 47 2.19 -4.81 4.55
CA PHE A 47 1.89 -6.24 4.69
C PHE A 47 0.46 -6.52 4.26
N ALA A 48 0.31 -7.49 3.35
CA ALA A 48 -0.98 -7.94 2.85
C ALA A 48 -1.07 -9.47 3.04
N PRO A 49 -2.01 -10.00 3.85
CA PRO A 49 -2.97 -9.26 4.66
C PRO A 49 -2.34 -8.59 5.90
N ALA A 50 -3.06 -7.66 6.51
CA ALA A 50 -2.73 -7.15 7.85
C ALA A 50 -2.79 -8.26 8.90
N ASN A 51 -1.90 -8.22 9.90
CA ASN A 51 -1.96 -9.16 11.02
C ASN A 51 -2.84 -8.57 12.13
N ILE A 52 -4.16 -8.71 11.99
CA ILE A 52 -5.19 -8.13 12.88
C ILE A 52 -6.29 -9.15 13.17
N ALA A 53 -7.08 -8.90 14.21
CA ALA A 53 -8.24 -9.74 14.53
C ALA A 53 -9.36 -9.57 13.50
N ALA A 54 -10.12 -10.64 13.26
CA ALA A 54 -11.14 -10.69 12.19
C ALA A 54 -12.30 -9.70 12.40
N ASP A 55 -12.62 -9.37 13.66
CA ASP A 55 -13.61 -8.36 14.03
C ASP A 55 -13.12 -6.94 13.71
N ILE A 56 -11.84 -6.66 13.94
CA ILE A 56 -11.20 -5.40 13.52
C ILE A 56 -11.17 -5.29 11.99
N GLU A 57 -10.81 -6.36 11.27
CA GLU A 57 -10.83 -6.39 9.81
C GLU A 57 -12.23 -6.11 9.26
N LYS A 58 -13.25 -6.77 9.83
CA LYS A 58 -14.64 -6.54 9.47
C LYS A 58 -15.06 -5.08 9.70
N THR A 59 -14.73 -4.53 10.87
CA THR A 59 -15.08 -3.14 11.23
C THR A 59 -14.37 -2.14 10.31
N ALA A 60 -13.11 -2.39 9.95
CA ALA A 60 -12.36 -1.55 9.01
C ALA A 60 -13.00 -1.54 7.61
N HIS A 61 -13.53 -2.68 7.16
CA HIS A 61 -14.30 -2.76 5.92
C HIS A 61 -15.62 -2.00 6.00
N GLU A 62 -16.38 -2.14 7.09
CA GLU A 62 -17.63 -1.41 7.32
C GLU A 62 -17.38 0.11 7.28
N ILE A 63 -16.37 0.61 7.99
CA ILE A 63 -15.97 2.03 7.96
C ILE A 63 -15.64 2.48 6.53
N ALA A 64 -14.85 1.70 5.78
CA ALA A 64 -14.48 2.07 4.41
C ALA A 64 -15.70 2.14 3.47
N VAL A 65 -16.67 1.23 3.62
CA VAL A 65 -17.94 1.23 2.89
C VAL A 65 -18.76 2.47 3.24
N ASP A 66 -18.91 2.77 4.53
CA ASP A 66 -19.69 3.91 5.01
C ASP A 66 -19.10 5.23 4.49
N VAL A 67 -17.77 5.39 4.51
CA VAL A 67 -17.08 6.56 3.95
C VAL A 67 -17.33 6.66 2.44
N ALA A 68 -17.21 5.56 1.70
CA ALA A 68 -17.43 5.57 0.25
C ALA A 68 -18.88 5.94 -0.11
N ILE A 69 -19.86 5.48 0.66
CA ILE A 69 -21.28 5.83 0.48
C ILE A 69 -21.53 7.29 0.84
N ALA A 70 -21.01 7.76 1.98
CA ALA A 70 -21.22 9.13 2.45
C ALA A 70 -20.65 10.19 1.50
N LEU A 71 -19.58 9.85 0.77
CA LEU A 71 -18.97 10.70 -0.26
C LEU A 71 -19.62 10.57 -1.64
N ASP A 72 -20.63 9.70 -1.80
CA ASP A 72 -21.18 9.28 -3.09
C ASP A 72 -20.08 8.93 -4.11
N LEU A 73 -19.11 8.12 -3.68
CA LEU A 73 -17.93 7.79 -4.46
C LEU A 73 -18.28 7.13 -5.79
N VAL A 74 -17.66 7.63 -6.87
CA VAL A 74 -17.48 6.90 -8.14
C VAL A 74 -15.99 6.79 -8.42
N GLY A 75 -15.47 5.56 -8.49
CA GLY A 75 -14.04 5.30 -8.66
C GLY A 75 -13.46 4.48 -7.52
N ILE A 76 -12.34 4.92 -6.98
CA ILE A 76 -11.59 4.21 -5.93
C ILE A 76 -11.18 5.18 -4.82
N LEU A 77 -11.11 4.66 -3.60
CA LEU A 77 -10.78 5.39 -2.39
C LEU A 77 -9.83 4.53 -1.53
N ALA A 78 -8.78 5.14 -1.00
CA ALA A 78 -8.06 4.59 0.13
C ALA A 78 -8.57 5.24 1.41
N VAL A 79 -8.83 4.42 2.42
CA VAL A 79 -9.16 4.86 3.77
C VAL A 79 -8.05 4.36 4.69
N GLU A 80 -7.24 5.29 5.21
CA GLU A 80 -6.20 4.97 6.19
C GLU A 80 -6.77 5.13 7.60
N MET A 81 -6.46 4.17 8.46
CA MET A 81 -6.99 4.09 9.81
C MET A 81 -5.90 3.75 10.82
N PHE A 82 -6.07 4.27 12.02
CA PHE A 82 -5.34 3.85 13.20
C PHE A 82 -6.13 2.79 13.96
N ILE A 83 -5.46 1.72 14.39
CA ILE A 83 -5.93 0.82 15.43
C ILE A 83 -5.34 1.32 16.74
N THR A 84 -6.16 1.84 17.64
CA THR A 84 -5.71 2.29 18.96
C THR A 84 -5.35 1.12 19.86
N LYS A 85 -4.55 1.36 20.92
CA LYS A 85 -4.18 0.30 21.90
C LYS A 85 -5.36 -0.32 22.65
N ASP A 86 -6.50 0.38 22.70
CA ASP A 86 -7.76 -0.13 23.24
C ASP A 86 -8.67 -0.77 22.16
N GLY A 87 -8.14 -1.01 20.95
CA GLY A 87 -8.81 -1.74 19.88
C GLY A 87 -9.83 -0.93 19.07
N LYS A 88 -9.83 0.40 19.15
CA LYS A 88 -10.71 1.26 18.34
C LYS A 88 -10.09 1.58 16.99
N LEU A 89 -10.94 1.73 15.98
CA LEU A 89 -10.56 2.21 14.67
C LEU A 89 -10.87 3.70 14.52
N LEU A 90 -9.89 4.47 14.07
CA LEU A 90 -10.02 5.89 13.78
C LEU A 90 -9.57 6.15 12.35
N VAL A 91 -10.41 6.79 11.52
CA VAL A 91 -10.00 7.23 10.18
C VAL A 91 -9.00 8.38 10.33
N ASN A 92 -7.82 8.20 9.76
CA ASN A 92 -6.76 9.21 9.72
C ASN A 92 -6.90 10.09 8.47
N GLU A 93 -6.89 9.45 7.30
CA GLU A 93 -7.01 10.16 6.03
C GLU A 93 -7.77 9.34 4.98
N ILE A 94 -8.22 10.06 3.95
CA ILE A 94 -8.84 9.47 2.77
C ILE A 94 -8.16 9.99 1.50
N ALA A 95 -7.98 9.12 0.51
CA ALA A 95 -7.41 9.48 -0.78
C ALA A 95 -8.32 8.97 -1.92
N PRO A 96 -9.08 9.84 -2.63
CA PRO A 96 -10.03 9.46 -3.68
C PRO A 96 -9.32 9.17 -5.02
N ARG A 97 -8.35 8.26 -4.98
CA ARG A 97 -7.52 7.86 -6.12
C ARG A 97 -6.82 6.54 -5.80
N PRO A 98 -6.24 5.84 -6.81
CA PRO A 98 -5.28 4.78 -6.53
C PRO A 98 -4.19 5.25 -5.55
N HIS A 99 -3.85 4.39 -4.60
CA HIS A 99 -3.02 4.72 -3.45
C HIS A 99 -1.79 3.82 -3.35
N ASN A 100 -0.74 4.31 -2.69
CA ASN A 100 0.49 3.56 -2.47
C ASN A 100 0.21 2.26 -1.70
N SER A 101 -0.71 2.32 -0.72
CA SER A 101 -1.13 1.15 0.03
C SER A 101 -1.86 0.09 -0.82
N GLY A 102 -2.29 0.43 -2.03
CA GLY A 102 -2.90 -0.51 -2.96
C GLY A 102 -1.94 -1.12 -3.99
N HIS A 103 -0.66 -0.76 -4.04
CA HIS A 103 0.22 -1.21 -5.15
C HIS A 103 0.45 -2.72 -5.15
N HIS A 104 0.45 -3.37 -3.99
CA HIS A 104 0.53 -4.83 -3.87
C HIS A 104 -0.56 -5.54 -4.70
N THR A 105 -1.72 -4.92 -4.91
CA THR A 105 -2.84 -5.49 -5.67
C THR A 105 -2.52 -5.79 -7.14
N ILE A 106 -1.49 -5.16 -7.71
CA ILE A 106 -1.01 -5.47 -9.07
C ILE A 106 -0.62 -6.94 -9.16
N GLU A 107 0.06 -7.45 -8.13
CA GLU A 107 0.69 -8.77 -8.15
C GLU A 107 -0.08 -9.76 -7.27
N ALA A 108 -0.59 -9.31 -6.12
CA ALA A 108 -1.15 -10.17 -5.08
C ALA A 108 -2.66 -10.42 -5.18
N ASN A 109 -3.41 -9.64 -5.98
CA ASN A 109 -4.87 -9.78 -6.08
C ASN A 109 -5.31 -10.18 -7.49
N TYR A 110 -6.55 -10.64 -7.63
CA TYR A 110 -7.12 -10.99 -8.93
C TYR A 110 -7.34 -9.79 -9.84
N THR A 111 -7.69 -8.63 -9.26
CA THR A 111 -7.87 -7.36 -9.97
C THR A 111 -7.00 -6.32 -9.30
N SER A 112 -6.19 -5.58 -10.06
CA SER A 112 -5.40 -4.49 -9.48
C SER A 112 -6.29 -3.29 -9.13
N GLN A 113 -5.87 -2.46 -8.18
CA GLN A 113 -6.57 -1.21 -7.86
C GLN A 113 -6.73 -0.29 -9.08
N TYR A 114 -5.82 -0.36 -10.05
CA TYR A 114 -5.84 0.47 -11.25
C TYR A 114 -6.93 0.01 -12.21
N GLU A 115 -6.98 -1.30 -12.47
CA GLU A 115 -8.06 -1.90 -13.25
C GLU A 115 -9.41 -1.70 -12.56
N GLN A 116 -9.44 -1.85 -11.24
CA GLN A 116 -10.67 -1.65 -10.46
C GLN A 116 -11.17 -0.21 -10.53
N HIS A 117 -10.26 0.77 -10.48
CA HIS A 117 -10.61 2.18 -10.66
C HIS A 117 -11.18 2.43 -12.05
N LEU A 118 -10.57 1.88 -13.10
CA LEU A 118 -11.09 1.99 -14.47
C LEU A 118 -12.48 1.38 -14.62
N ARG A 119 -12.69 0.17 -14.08
CA ARG A 119 -14.02 -0.47 -14.09
C ARG A 119 -15.06 0.40 -13.38
N ALA A 120 -14.69 0.98 -12.23
CA ALA A 120 -15.58 1.81 -11.44
C ALA A 120 -16.02 3.10 -12.18
N ILE A 121 -15.07 3.85 -12.77
CA ILE A 121 -15.39 5.11 -13.46
C ILE A 121 -16.07 4.90 -14.83
N LEU A 122 -15.91 3.72 -15.43
CA LEU A 122 -16.59 3.33 -16.66
C LEU A 122 -17.92 2.61 -16.40
N ASN A 123 -18.33 2.51 -15.13
CA ASN A 123 -19.52 1.80 -14.68
C ASN A 123 -19.62 0.34 -15.19
N LEU A 124 -18.47 -0.34 -15.25
CA LEU A 124 -18.37 -1.77 -15.57
C LEU A 124 -18.49 -2.62 -14.30
N PRO A 125 -18.79 -3.93 -14.43
CA PRO A 125 -18.75 -4.85 -13.30
C PRO A 125 -17.38 -4.86 -12.61
N LEU A 126 -17.39 -4.67 -11.30
CA LEU A 126 -16.17 -4.65 -10.50
C LEU A 126 -15.53 -6.05 -10.45
N GLY A 127 -14.20 -6.06 -10.51
CA GLY A 127 -13.42 -7.29 -10.45
C GLY A 127 -13.34 -7.89 -9.04
N SER A 128 -12.90 -9.14 -8.96
CA SER A 128 -12.61 -9.81 -7.68
C SER A 128 -11.42 -9.14 -7.00
N THR A 129 -11.61 -8.74 -5.75
CA THR A 129 -10.55 -8.16 -4.89
C THR A 129 -9.84 -9.19 -4.04
N LYS A 130 -10.17 -10.48 -4.16
CA LYS A 130 -9.54 -11.56 -3.38
C LYS A 130 -8.03 -11.59 -3.59
N SER A 131 -7.30 -11.88 -2.51
CA SER A 131 -5.86 -12.16 -2.58
C SER A 131 -5.61 -13.54 -3.20
N LYS A 132 -4.53 -13.65 -3.97
CA LYS A 132 -4.00 -14.88 -4.56
C LYS A 132 -2.93 -15.52 -3.67
N THR A 133 -2.18 -14.69 -2.95
CA THR A 133 -1.07 -15.07 -2.06
C THR A 133 -0.77 -13.92 -1.11
N ALA A 134 0.05 -14.14 -0.07
CA ALA A 134 0.48 -13.06 0.79
C ALA A 134 1.55 -12.22 0.09
N ALA A 135 1.66 -10.96 0.49
CA ALA A 135 2.60 -10.03 -0.11
C ALA A 135 3.15 -9.02 0.89
N VAL A 136 4.42 -8.66 0.68
CA VAL A 136 5.04 -7.51 1.32
C VAL A 136 5.44 -6.53 0.24
N MET A 137 5.12 -5.25 0.39
CA MET A 137 5.58 -4.21 -0.50
C MET A 137 6.62 -3.33 0.18
N VAL A 138 7.72 -3.06 -0.50
CA VAL A 138 8.77 -2.15 -0.08
C VAL A 138 8.90 -1.03 -1.10
N ASN A 139 8.92 0.23 -0.64
CA ASN A 139 9.18 1.37 -1.52
C ASN A 139 10.67 1.47 -1.85
N ILE A 140 11.00 1.70 -3.13
CA ILE A 140 12.36 2.05 -3.53
C ILE A 140 12.49 3.56 -3.43
N LEU A 141 13.30 4.02 -2.48
CA LEU A 141 13.55 5.44 -2.26
C LEU A 141 14.95 5.84 -2.75
N GLY A 142 15.10 7.10 -3.15
CA GLY A 142 16.42 7.69 -3.36
C GLY A 142 17.20 7.77 -2.05
N GLU A 143 18.46 7.33 -2.07
CA GLU A 143 19.33 7.28 -0.89
C GLU A 143 19.68 8.68 -0.36
N LYS A 144 19.85 8.76 0.96
CA LYS A 144 20.28 9.99 1.63
C LYS A 144 21.67 10.39 1.14
N GLY A 145 21.85 11.68 0.85
CA GLY A 145 23.12 12.22 0.36
C GLY A 145 23.37 12.09 -1.15
N PHE A 146 22.45 11.49 -1.92
CA PHE A 146 22.60 11.34 -3.38
C PHE A 146 21.56 12.17 -4.13
N THR A 147 21.97 12.90 -5.17
CA THR A 147 21.07 13.60 -6.10
C THR A 147 21.71 13.64 -7.49
N GLY A 148 21.00 13.15 -8.50
CA GLY A 148 21.52 13.02 -9.86
C GLY A 148 20.82 11.91 -10.63
N ASP A 149 21.43 11.42 -11.71
CA ASP A 149 20.87 10.35 -12.52
C ASP A 149 20.75 9.05 -11.71
N ALA A 150 19.59 8.41 -11.78
CA ALA A 150 19.24 7.27 -10.93
C ALA A 150 20.04 6.03 -11.31
N VAL A 151 20.72 5.44 -10.32
CA VAL A 151 21.46 4.18 -10.41
C VAL A 151 20.93 3.21 -9.36
N TYR A 152 20.65 1.97 -9.77
CA TYR A 152 20.09 0.93 -8.91
C TYR A 152 21.16 -0.14 -8.63
N GLU A 153 21.78 -0.05 -7.46
CA GLU A 153 22.76 -1.05 -6.98
C GLU A 153 22.04 -2.24 -6.34
N GLY A 154 22.57 -3.45 -6.50
CA GLY A 154 21.99 -4.67 -5.91
C GLY A 154 20.76 -5.20 -6.64
N LEU A 155 20.36 -4.59 -7.76
CA LEU A 155 19.15 -4.96 -8.50
C LEU A 155 19.16 -6.42 -8.98
N ALA A 156 20.27 -6.87 -9.57
CA ALA A 156 20.40 -8.24 -10.07
C ALA A 156 20.32 -9.28 -8.93
N GLU A 157 20.90 -8.99 -7.77
CA GLU A 157 20.81 -9.87 -6.60
C GLU A 157 19.37 -9.94 -6.08
N VAL A 158 18.69 -8.80 -5.99
CA VAL A 158 17.29 -8.76 -5.55
C VAL A 158 16.38 -9.50 -6.53
N LEU A 159 16.56 -9.33 -7.84
CA LEU A 159 15.76 -10.05 -8.85
C LEU A 159 15.99 -11.57 -8.85
N ALA A 160 17.09 -12.06 -8.27
CA ALA A 160 17.34 -13.49 -8.11
C ALA A 160 16.55 -14.12 -6.95
N ILE A 161 15.92 -13.31 -6.07
CA ILE A 161 15.09 -13.80 -4.99
C ILE A 161 13.71 -14.21 -5.55
N GLU A 162 13.26 -15.41 -5.21
CA GLU A 162 11.93 -15.90 -5.61
C GLU A 162 10.81 -15.02 -5.03
N GLY A 163 9.83 -14.70 -5.89
CA GLY A 163 8.65 -13.92 -5.52
C GLY A 163 8.81 -12.41 -5.71
N ILE A 164 9.97 -11.92 -6.14
CA ILE A 164 10.19 -10.49 -6.39
C ILE A 164 9.50 -10.01 -7.67
N ARG A 165 8.73 -8.92 -7.53
CA ARG A 165 8.07 -8.20 -8.62
C ARG A 165 8.45 -6.73 -8.54
N LEU A 166 9.26 -6.29 -9.50
CA LEU A 166 9.81 -4.94 -9.55
C LEU A 166 8.91 -3.99 -10.36
N HIS A 167 8.63 -2.81 -9.80
CA HIS A 167 7.97 -1.70 -10.50
C HIS A 167 8.80 -0.43 -10.38
N LEU A 168 9.44 -0.01 -11.48
CA LEU A 168 10.16 1.26 -11.56
C LEU A 168 9.33 2.34 -12.24
N TYR A 169 9.34 3.56 -11.69
CA TYR A 169 8.52 4.66 -12.22
C TYR A 169 9.15 5.44 -13.37
N GLY A 170 10.26 4.95 -13.94
CA GLY A 170 10.97 5.60 -15.05
C GLY A 170 11.53 7.00 -14.75
N LYS A 171 11.71 7.34 -13.46
CA LYS A 171 12.25 8.64 -13.04
C LYS A 171 13.75 8.69 -13.32
N LYS A 172 14.18 9.57 -14.22
CA LYS A 172 15.59 9.74 -14.61
C LYS A 172 16.48 10.18 -13.45
N THR A 173 15.98 11.08 -12.60
CA THR A 173 16.76 11.69 -11.52
C THR A 173 16.29 11.19 -10.15
N THR A 174 17.23 10.77 -9.29
CA THR A 174 16.98 10.47 -7.88
C THR A 174 17.34 11.66 -6.99
N LYS A 175 16.74 11.72 -5.80
CA LYS A 175 17.08 12.63 -4.70
C LYS A 175 16.65 11.97 -3.37
N PRO A 176 17.15 12.42 -2.20
CA PRO A 176 16.85 11.77 -0.93
C PRO A 176 15.34 11.60 -0.72
N PHE A 177 14.93 10.38 -0.35
CA PHE A 177 13.56 9.99 -0.04
C PHE A 177 12.55 10.11 -1.19
N ARG A 178 12.99 10.38 -2.43
CA ARG A 178 12.11 10.35 -3.60
C ARG A 178 11.68 8.92 -3.87
N LYS A 179 10.38 8.66 -3.99
CA LYS A 179 9.87 7.36 -4.45
C LYS A 179 10.27 7.10 -5.90
N MET A 180 11.13 6.12 -6.14
CA MET A 180 11.67 5.74 -7.45
C MET A 180 10.99 4.51 -8.05
N GLY A 181 10.36 3.71 -7.21
CA GLY A 181 9.63 2.51 -7.57
C GLY A 181 9.10 1.81 -6.33
N HIS A 182 8.64 0.58 -6.50
CA HIS A 182 8.37 -0.34 -5.40
C HIS A 182 8.72 -1.77 -5.83
N ILE A 183 8.89 -2.64 -4.84
CA ILE A 183 8.97 -4.08 -5.02
C ILE A 183 7.81 -4.70 -4.26
N THR A 184 7.13 -5.64 -4.90
CA THR A 184 6.21 -6.55 -4.23
C THR A 184 6.89 -7.91 -4.11
N ILE A 185 6.96 -8.42 -2.89
CA ILE A 185 7.48 -9.75 -2.56
C ILE A 185 6.28 -10.65 -2.34
N LEU A 186 6.11 -11.66 -3.19
CA LEU A 186 5.05 -12.66 -3.08
C LEU A 186 5.57 -13.90 -2.37
N ASP A 187 4.82 -14.40 -1.39
CA ASP A 187 5.11 -15.67 -0.71
C ASP A 187 3.82 -16.21 -0.08
N PRO A 188 3.55 -17.53 -0.10
CA PRO A 188 2.46 -18.11 0.67
C PRO A 188 2.56 -17.88 2.19
N ASP A 189 3.77 -17.73 2.73
CA ASP A 189 4.01 -17.38 4.14
C ASP A 189 4.44 -15.91 4.29
N LEU A 190 3.64 -15.14 5.03
CA LEU A 190 3.91 -13.72 5.26
C LEU A 190 5.22 -13.50 6.04
N ASN A 191 5.62 -14.42 6.92
CA ASN A 191 6.88 -14.29 7.66
C ASN A 191 8.09 -14.47 6.74
N SER A 192 8.10 -15.49 5.89
CA SER A 192 9.08 -15.64 4.81
C SER A 192 9.15 -14.39 3.91
N ALA A 193 8.01 -13.82 3.52
CA ALA A 193 7.99 -12.59 2.72
C ALA A 193 8.60 -11.39 3.46
N LYS A 194 8.40 -11.27 4.78
CA LYS A 194 9.03 -10.22 5.61
C LYS A 194 10.55 -10.37 5.67
N GLU A 195 11.06 -11.59 5.83
CA GLU A 195 12.51 -11.85 5.82
C GLU A 195 13.13 -11.47 4.47
N LYS A 196 12.48 -11.85 3.36
CA LYS A 196 12.88 -11.43 2.01
C LYS A 196 12.84 -9.91 1.86
N ALA A 197 11.81 -9.24 2.37
CA ALA A 197 11.70 -7.78 2.33
C ALA A 197 12.86 -7.06 3.05
N ILE A 198 13.30 -7.58 4.20
CA ILE A 198 14.48 -7.07 4.92
C ILE A 198 15.73 -7.22 4.05
N ARG A 199 15.92 -8.39 3.42
CA ARG A 199 17.04 -8.62 2.50
C ARG A 199 16.99 -7.64 1.32
N VAL A 200 15.84 -7.46 0.69
CA VAL A 200 15.63 -6.50 -0.41
C VAL A 200 16.05 -5.09 0.01
N LYS A 201 15.61 -4.61 1.16
CA LYS A 201 15.91 -3.26 1.65
C LYS A 201 17.39 -3.05 1.95
N ASN A 202 18.07 -4.09 2.44
CA ASN A 202 19.50 -4.03 2.73
C ASN A 202 20.35 -4.08 1.46
N THR A 203 19.90 -4.79 0.43
CA THR A 203 20.65 -5.00 -0.82
C THR A 203 20.38 -3.91 -1.88
N LEU A 204 19.12 -3.56 -2.15
CA LEU A 204 18.77 -2.63 -3.23
C LEU A 204 18.87 -1.18 -2.76
N LYS A 205 19.68 -0.39 -3.47
CA LYS A 205 19.90 1.03 -3.20
C LYS A 205 19.71 1.85 -4.48
N CYS A 206 18.95 2.94 -4.39
CA CYS A 206 18.81 3.90 -5.50
C CYS A 206 19.66 5.15 -5.23
N LYS A 207 20.85 5.20 -5.82
CA LYS A 207 21.83 6.27 -5.67
C LYS A 207 21.90 7.13 -6.94
N ALA A 208 22.79 8.12 -6.91
CA ALA A 208 23.22 8.88 -8.07
C ALA A 208 24.70 8.64 -8.32
N ASN A 209 25.11 8.71 -9.59
CA ASN A 209 26.52 8.83 -9.98
C ASN A 209 27.12 10.16 -9.52
#